data_AF-A0A4Y9T485-F1
#
_entry.id   AF-A0A4Y9T485-F1
#
_cell.length_a   1.000
_cell.length_b   1.000
_cell.length_c   1.000
_cell.angle_alpha   90.00
_cell.angle_beta   90.00
_cell.angle_gamma   90.00
#
_symmetry.space_group_name_H-M   'P 1'
#
loop_
_entity.id
_entity.type
_entity.pdbx_description
1 polymer ?
#
loop_
_entity_poly.entity_id
_entity_poly.type
_entity_poly.pdbx_seq_one_letter_code
_entity_poly.pdbx_strand_id
1 'polypeptide(L)'
;RWREGGRAPLALDAGAQGEHGQWLRAAGFDNLLVHGSSAAGADASVFALFGLPMRPGARHAYFLELLLPCLHLALAGLPAVPGPGLAPPRPLSRREAQVVQWLREGKSNAQIGALLGISTLTVKNHLQRIYKVLGVGNRAHALARCLELRLLDG
;
A
#
# COMPACT_ATOMS: atom_id res chain seq x y z
N ARG A 1 12.07 -15.45 -9.01
CA ARG A 1 11.69 -16.86 -8.78
C ARG A 1 10.24 -17.21 -9.13
N TRP A 2 9.18 -16.67 -8.50
CA TRP A 2 7.79 -17.04 -8.87
C TRP A 2 7.47 -16.68 -10.34
N ARG A 3 7.81 -15.46 -10.77
CA ARG A 3 7.69 -15.02 -12.17
C ARG A 3 8.54 -15.82 -13.15
N GLU A 4 9.73 -16.24 -12.73
CA GLU A 4 10.67 -17.03 -13.55
C GLU A 4 10.29 -18.51 -13.62
N GLY A 5 9.64 -19.04 -12.58
CA GLY A 5 9.16 -20.42 -12.47
C GLY A 5 7.78 -20.62 -13.09
N GLY A 6 7.45 -19.90 -14.16
CA GLY A 6 6.18 -20.06 -14.88
C GLY A 6 4.93 -19.62 -14.11
N ARG A 7 5.07 -18.83 -13.04
CA ARG A 7 3.97 -18.33 -12.19
C ARG A 7 3.20 -19.43 -11.45
N ALA A 8 3.73 -20.65 -11.33
CA ALA A 8 3.11 -21.71 -10.54
C ALA A 8 3.21 -21.45 -9.01
N PRO A 9 2.31 -22.01 -8.18
CA PRO A 9 2.44 -21.97 -6.73
C PRO A 9 3.78 -22.55 -6.25
N LEU A 10 4.41 -21.92 -5.26
CA LEU A 10 5.68 -22.34 -4.67
C LEU A 10 5.46 -22.82 -3.24
N ALA A 11 5.80 -24.09 -2.98
CA ALA A 11 5.81 -24.68 -1.65
C ALA A 11 7.25 -24.80 -1.13
N LEU A 12 7.50 -24.29 0.06
CA LEU A 12 8.79 -24.34 0.74
C LEU A 12 8.62 -25.00 2.12
N ASP A 13 9.64 -25.76 2.51
CA ASP A 13 9.67 -26.51 3.76
C ASP A 13 10.94 -26.18 4.54
N ALA A 14 10.80 -25.98 5.84
CA ALA A 14 11.92 -25.68 6.73
C ALA A 14 12.87 -26.87 6.89
N GLY A 15 12.48 -28.10 6.54
CA GLY A 15 13.36 -29.26 6.47
C GLY A 15 14.18 -29.37 5.18
N ALA A 16 13.88 -28.57 4.16
CA ALA A 16 14.62 -28.58 2.90
C ALA A 16 16.05 -28.04 3.08
N GLN A 17 17.01 -28.61 2.33
CA GLN A 17 18.37 -28.10 2.30
C GLN A 17 18.46 -26.78 1.52
N GLY A 18 19.35 -25.89 1.95
CA GLY A 18 19.61 -24.60 1.31
C GLY A 18 19.04 -23.39 2.05
N GLU A 19 19.24 -22.22 1.44
CA GLU A 19 18.97 -20.90 2.01
C GLU A 19 17.51 -20.71 2.45
N HIS A 20 16.54 -21.17 1.64
CA HIS A 20 15.11 -21.00 1.95
C HIS A 20 14.67 -21.76 3.20
N GLY A 21 15.15 -22.98 3.40
CA GLY A 21 14.86 -23.77 4.59
C GLY A 21 15.53 -23.16 5.84
N GLN A 22 16.76 -22.66 5.70
CA GLN A 22 17.46 -21.95 6.78
C GLN A 22 16.72 -20.68 7.19
N TRP A 23 16.27 -19.89 6.22
CA TRP A 23 15.50 -18.67 6.45
C TRP A 23 14.17 -18.94 7.15
N LEU A 24 13.41 -19.96 6.71
CA LEU A 24 12.15 -20.34 7.35
C LEU A 24 12.35 -20.72 8.83
N ARG A 25 13.37 -21.53 9.13
CA ARG A 25 13.73 -21.89 10.51
C ARG A 25 14.11 -20.65 11.33
N ALA A 26 14.92 -19.76 10.78
CA ALA A 26 15.33 -18.53 11.47
C ALA A 26 14.14 -17.58 11.73
N ALA A 27 13.16 -17.57 10.83
CA ALA A 27 11.90 -16.82 10.99
C ALA A 27 10.87 -17.51 11.90
N GLY A 28 11.15 -18.73 12.39
CA GLY A 28 10.25 -19.48 13.26
C GLY A 28 9.07 -20.16 12.55
N PHE A 29 9.16 -20.41 11.25
CA PHE A 29 8.12 -21.06 10.46
C PHE A 29 8.58 -22.41 9.91
N ASP A 30 7.70 -23.42 10.00
CA ASP A 30 8.00 -24.77 9.50
C ASP A 30 7.82 -24.93 7.99
N ASN A 31 6.98 -24.10 7.37
CA ASN A 31 6.71 -24.14 5.95
C ASN A 31 6.09 -22.83 5.45
N LEU A 32 6.07 -22.69 4.12
CA LEU A 32 5.52 -21.55 3.41
C LEU A 32 4.92 -22.01 2.08
N LEU A 33 3.70 -21.59 1.79
CA LEU A 33 3.07 -21.72 0.47
C LEU A 33 2.83 -20.32 -0.12
N VAL A 34 3.34 -20.06 -1.32
CA VAL A 34 3.25 -18.77 -2.00
C VAL A 34 2.62 -18.91 -3.37
N HIS A 35 1.75 -17.99 -3.72
CA HIS A 35 1.29 -17.82 -5.10
C HIS A 35 0.94 -16.35 -5.36
N GLY A 36 0.83 -15.97 -6.63
CA GLY A 36 0.53 -14.60 -7.00
C GLY A 36 -0.38 -14.52 -8.21
N SER A 37 -1.10 -13.42 -8.32
CA SER A 37 -1.84 -13.04 -9.51
C SER A 37 -1.13 -11.86 -10.15
N SER A 38 -0.97 -11.92 -11.46
CA SER A 38 -0.64 -10.75 -12.26
C SER A 38 -1.80 -10.61 -13.23
N ALA A 39 -2.82 -9.86 -12.84
CA ALA A 39 -3.81 -9.41 -13.81
C ALA A 39 -3.08 -8.52 -14.85
N ALA A 40 -3.53 -8.52 -16.09
CA ALA A 40 -2.98 -7.62 -17.09
C ALA A 40 -3.36 -6.18 -16.69
N GLY A 41 -2.36 -5.37 -16.34
CA GLY A 41 -2.53 -4.02 -15.79
C GLY A 41 -2.22 -4.00 -14.29
N ALA A 42 -1.42 -3.00 -13.87
CA ALA A 42 -0.87 -2.60 -12.56
C ALA A 42 -1.13 -3.40 -11.26
N ASP A 43 -2.22 -4.12 -11.11
CA ASP A 43 -2.61 -4.82 -9.88
C ASP A 43 -2.10 -6.27 -9.88
N ALA A 44 -0.92 -6.44 -9.29
CA ALA A 44 -0.38 -7.75 -8.94
C ALA A 44 -0.56 -8.00 -7.45
N SER A 45 -1.02 -9.19 -7.07
CA SER A 45 -1.11 -9.61 -5.68
C SER A 45 -0.24 -10.83 -5.45
N VAL A 46 0.38 -10.92 -4.27
CA VAL A 46 1.10 -12.12 -3.83
C VAL A 46 0.53 -12.51 -2.47
N PHE A 47 0.22 -13.79 -2.33
CA PHE A 47 -0.26 -14.39 -1.10
C PHE A 47 0.78 -15.38 -0.59
N ALA A 48 1.13 -15.23 0.68
CA ALA A 48 2.12 -16.05 1.38
C ALA A 48 1.49 -16.61 2.65
N LEU A 49 1.31 -17.93 2.70
CA LEU A 49 0.71 -18.66 3.80
C LEU A 49 1.83 -19.35 4.58
N PHE A 50 2.08 -18.88 5.80
CA PHE A 50 3.14 -19.39 6.68
C PHE A 50 2.59 -20.36 7.72
N GLY A 51 3.40 -21.33 8.13
CA GLY A 51 3.11 -22.17 9.29
C GLY A 51 1.86 -23.02 9.13
N LEU A 52 1.62 -23.55 7.92
CA LEU A 52 0.53 -24.50 7.71
C LEU A 52 0.73 -25.70 8.66
N PRO A 53 -0.35 -26.26 9.24
CA PRO A 53 -0.24 -27.37 10.19
C PRO A 53 0.29 -28.67 9.54
N MET A 54 0.45 -28.68 8.21
CA MET A 54 1.03 -29.75 7.43
C MET A 54 2.03 -29.21 6.42
N ARG A 55 2.91 -30.08 5.92
CA ARG A 55 3.79 -29.75 4.79
C ARG A 55 2.96 -29.48 3.54
N PRO A 56 3.08 -28.30 2.89
CA PRO A 56 2.37 -28.00 1.66
C PRO A 56 2.83 -28.95 0.53
N GLY A 57 1.88 -29.37 -0.30
CA GLY A 57 2.09 -30.34 -1.37
C GLY A 57 1.16 -30.04 -2.55
N ALA A 58 1.14 -30.89 -3.57
CA ALA A 58 0.42 -30.63 -4.83
C ALA A 58 -1.05 -30.24 -4.64
N ARG A 59 -1.76 -30.89 -3.71
CA ARG A 59 -3.16 -30.56 -3.38
C ARG A 59 -3.32 -29.14 -2.83
N HIS A 60 -2.41 -28.70 -1.96
CA HIS A 60 -2.44 -27.36 -1.37
C HIS A 60 -2.10 -26.29 -2.43
N ALA A 61 -1.13 -26.58 -3.30
CA ALA A 61 -0.80 -25.73 -4.45
C ALA A 61 -2.01 -25.56 -5.37
N TYR A 62 -2.69 -26.65 -5.72
CA TYR A 62 -3.90 -26.63 -6.54
C TYR A 62 -5.02 -25.81 -5.90
N PHE A 63 -5.29 -25.98 -4.61
CA PHE A 63 -6.30 -25.17 -3.93
C PHE A 63 -5.95 -23.69 -3.92
N LEU A 64 -4.69 -23.33 -3.69
CA LEU A 64 -4.26 -21.94 -3.72
C LEU A 64 -4.39 -21.33 -5.13
N GLU A 65 -4.09 -22.11 -6.17
CA GLU A 65 -4.31 -21.71 -7.57
C GLU A 65 -5.79 -21.45 -7.87
N LEU A 66 -6.69 -22.34 -7.44
CA LEU A 66 -8.14 -22.15 -7.59
C LEU A 66 -8.68 -20.93 -6.81
N LEU A 67 -8.19 -20.71 -5.60
CA LEU A 67 -8.66 -19.64 -4.73
C LEU A 67 -8.05 -18.27 -5.08
N LEU A 68 -6.99 -18.24 -5.89
CA LEU A 68 -6.24 -17.03 -6.20
C LEU A 68 -7.11 -15.87 -6.71
N PRO A 69 -8.08 -16.07 -7.63
CA PRO A 69 -8.95 -14.97 -8.08
C PRO A 69 -9.80 -14.39 -6.94
N CYS A 70 -10.35 -15.25 -6.08
CA CYS A 70 -11.15 -14.82 -4.93
C CYS A 70 -10.29 -14.06 -3.90
N LEU A 71 -9.08 -14.54 -3.61
CA LEU A 71 -8.14 -13.85 -2.73
C LEU A 71 -7.74 -12.48 -3.28
N HIS A 72 -7.47 -12.39 -4.59
CA HIS A 72 -7.14 -11.14 -5.26
C HIS A 72 -8.29 -10.12 -5.16
N LEU A 73 -9.52 -10.53 -5.48
CA LEU A 73 -10.69 -9.66 -5.38
C LEU A 73 -10.98 -9.24 -3.94
N ALA A 74 -10.83 -10.16 -2.98
CA ALA A 74 -10.98 -9.83 -1.57
C ALA A 74 -9.96 -8.77 -1.14
N LEU A 75 -8.68 -8.93 -1.53
CA LEU A 75 -7.64 -7.95 -1.25
C LEU A 75 -7.93 -6.59 -1.91
N ALA A 76 -8.36 -6.59 -3.17
CA ALA A 76 -8.72 -5.37 -3.90
C ALA A 76 -9.94 -4.64 -3.31
N GLY A 77 -10.87 -5.40 -2.70
CA GLY A 77 -12.03 -4.85 -2.00
C GLY A 77 -11.73 -4.37 -0.58
N LEU A 78 -10.58 -4.72 0.00
CA LEU A 78 -10.21 -4.22 1.32
C LEU A 78 -9.84 -2.72 1.22
N PRO A 79 -10.19 -1.94 2.25
CA PRO A 79 -9.69 -0.58 2.35
C PRO A 79 -8.15 -0.59 2.34
N ALA A 80 -7.54 0.11 1.38
CA ALA A 80 -6.09 0.28 1.33
C ALA A 80 -5.57 0.75 2.69
N VAL A 81 -4.81 -0.12 3.36
CA VAL A 81 -4.01 0.25 4.52
C VAL A 81 -2.73 0.84 3.95
N PRO A 82 -2.40 2.13 4.20
CA PRO A 82 -1.16 2.70 3.71
C PRO A 82 0.01 1.87 4.26
N GLY A 83 0.73 1.20 3.37
CA GLY A 83 1.93 0.46 3.73
C GLY A 83 3.02 1.37 4.34
N PRO A 84 4.04 0.81 5.00
CA PRO A 84 5.06 1.57 5.74
C PRO A 84 5.90 2.58 4.93
N GLY A 85 5.70 2.73 3.61
CA GLY A 85 6.34 3.74 2.76
C GLY A 85 5.39 4.78 2.16
N LEU A 86 4.09 4.71 2.46
CA LEU A 86 3.10 5.65 1.93
C LEU A 86 2.89 6.84 2.87
N ALA A 87 3.04 6.66 4.18
CA ALA A 87 2.82 7.71 5.17
C ALA A 87 3.79 8.89 4.98
N PRO A 88 3.33 10.15 5.16
CA PRO A 88 4.21 11.30 5.12
C PRO A 88 5.21 11.23 6.28
N PRO A 89 6.40 11.84 6.15
CA PRO A 89 7.46 11.79 7.17
C PRO A 89 7.03 12.42 8.49
N ARG A 90 5.93 13.19 8.49
CA ARG A 90 5.22 13.68 9.66
C ARG A 90 3.74 13.88 9.35
N PRO A 91 2.84 13.89 10.35
CA PRO A 91 1.48 14.36 10.16
C PRO A 91 1.45 15.83 9.71
N LEU A 92 0.40 16.19 8.97
CA LEU A 92 0.10 17.58 8.69
C LEU A 92 -0.25 18.31 10.00
N SER A 93 0.24 19.53 10.15
CA SER A 93 -0.21 20.40 11.24
C SER A 93 -1.69 20.73 11.08
N ARG A 94 -2.37 21.12 12.16
CA ARG A 94 -3.77 21.54 12.13
C ARG A 94 -4.06 22.57 11.03
N ARG A 95 -3.14 23.52 10.83
CA ARG A 95 -3.30 24.56 9.82
C ARG A 95 -3.10 24.04 8.40
N GLU A 96 -2.14 23.15 8.20
CA GLU A 96 -1.93 22.49 6.90
C GLU A 96 -3.15 21.62 6.54
N ALA A 97 -3.71 20.87 7.50
CA ALA A 97 -4.92 20.08 7.30
C ALA A 97 -6.12 20.95 6.87
N GLN A 98 -6.34 22.10 7.52
CA GLN A 98 -7.37 23.07 7.10
C GLN A 98 -7.18 23.58 5.67
N VAL A 99 -5.93 23.86 5.28
CA VAL A 99 -5.61 24.29 3.91
C VAL A 99 -5.92 23.17 2.91
N VAL A 100 -5.53 21.93 3.21
CA VAL A 100 -5.81 20.75 2.37
C VAL A 100 -7.32 20.49 2.26
N GLN A 101 -8.10 20.71 3.32
CA GLN A 101 -9.55 20.58 3.28
C GLN A 101 -10.19 21.56 2.30
N TRP A 102 -9.83 22.85 2.34
CA TRP A 102 -10.32 23.80 1.35
C TRP A 102 -9.75 23.57 -0.06
N LEU A 103 -8.55 22.97 -0.14
CA LEU A 103 -7.97 22.55 -1.40
C LEU A 103 -8.84 21.49 -2.09
N ARG A 104 -9.35 20.53 -1.33
CA ARG A 104 -10.28 19.46 -1.75
C ARG A 104 -11.59 20.05 -2.28
N GLU A 105 -12.12 21.07 -1.60
CA GLU A 105 -13.30 21.83 -2.03
C GLU A 105 -13.08 22.73 -3.27
N GLY A 106 -11.93 22.59 -3.96
CA GLY A 106 -11.63 23.33 -5.18
C GLY A 106 -11.33 24.82 -4.97
N LYS A 107 -11.13 25.28 -3.73
CA LYS A 107 -10.91 26.72 -3.45
C LYS A 107 -9.56 27.21 -3.97
N SER A 108 -9.54 28.42 -4.52
CA SER A 108 -8.32 29.12 -4.92
C SER A 108 -7.54 29.60 -3.70
N ASN A 109 -6.24 29.89 -3.84
CA ASN A 109 -5.43 30.35 -2.69
C ASN A 109 -5.97 31.64 -2.05
N ALA A 110 -6.58 32.52 -2.84
CA ALA A 110 -7.21 33.74 -2.35
C ALA A 110 -8.48 33.42 -1.53
N GLN A 111 -9.32 32.50 -2.02
CA GLN A 111 -10.51 32.04 -1.29
C GLN A 111 -10.12 31.32 0.01
N ILE A 112 -9.12 30.46 -0.02
CA ILE A 112 -8.57 29.79 1.18
C ILE A 112 -8.06 30.84 2.17
N GLY A 113 -7.35 31.87 1.67
CA GLY A 113 -6.86 32.97 2.50
C GLY A 113 -8.00 33.69 3.22
N ALA A 114 -9.05 34.04 2.48
CA ALA A 114 -10.25 34.67 3.04
C ALA A 114 -10.95 33.77 4.07
N LEU A 115 -11.20 32.50 3.75
CA LEU A 115 -11.87 31.53 4.64
C LEU A 115 -11.08 31.27 5.92
N LEU A 116 -9.76 31.36 5.86
CA LEU A 116 -8.88 31.08 6.99
C LEU A 116 -8.38 32.35 7.71
N GLY A 117 -8.70 33.55 7.23
CA GLY A 117 -8.22 34.82 7.79
C GLY A 117 -6.71 35.03 7.65
N ILE A 118 -6.10 34.57 6.56
CA ILE A 118 -4.65 34.72 6.27
C ILE A 118 -4.41 35.21 4.84
N SER A 119 -3.22 35.76 4.59
CA SER A 119 -2.87 36.24 3.25
C SER A 119 -2.75 35.10 2.23
N THR A 120 -2.99 35.41 0.95
CA THR A 120 -2.74 34.48 -0.17
C THR A 120 -1.29 33.99 -0.21
N LEU A 121 -0.33 34.82 0.20
CA LEU A 121 1.09 34.45 0.31
C LEU A 121 1.29 33.40 1.43
N THR A 122 0.64 33.58 2.58
CA THR A 122 0.67 32.61 3.68
C THR A 122 0.10 31.27 3.24
N VAL A 123 -0.98 31.27 2.45
CA VAL A 123 -1.53 30.03 1.86
C VAL A 123 -0.53 29.35 0.93
N LYS A 124 0.15 30.12 0.04
CA LYS A 124 1.22 29.56 -0.81
C LYS A 124 2.32 28.91 0.03
N ASN A 125 2.72 29.53 1.13
CA ASN A 125 3.75 28.99 2.03
C ASN A 125 3.28 27.70 2.73
N HIS A 126 2.00 27.61 3.12
CA HIS A 126 1.44 26.35 3.64
C HIS A 126 1.46 25.25 2.56
N LEU A 127 1.05 25.56 1.33
CA LEU A 127 1.06 24.59 0.23
C LEU A 127 2.46 24.08 -0.09
N GLN A 128 3.49 24.93 -0.10
CA GLN A 128 4.86 24.49 -0.30
C GLN A 128 5.33 23.50 0.78
N ARG A 129 4.97 23.75 2.05
CA ARG A 129 5.28 22.81 3.15
C ARG A 129 4.50 21.50 3.00
N ILE A 130 3.22 21.58 2.66
CA ILE A 130 2.39 20.40 2.38
C ILE A 130 2.99 19.57 1.26
N TYR A 131 3.40 20.19 0.15
CA TYR A 131 4.04 19.50 -0.97
C TYR A 131 5.30 18.76 -0.56
N LYS A 132 6.14 19.42 0.25
CA LYS A 132 7.35 18.79 0.82
C LYS A 132 7.01 17.61 1.74
N VAL A 133 5.99 17.73 2.58
CA VAL A 133 5.56 16.66 3.48
C VAL A 133 4.96 15.48 2.69
N LEU A 134 4.17 15.75 1.66
CA LEU A 134 3.55 14.70 0.85
C LEU A 134 4.49 14.10 -0.20
N GLY A 135 5.65 14.71 -0.44
CA GLY A 135 6.60 14.28 -1.49
C GLY A 135 6.10 14.54 -2.91
N VAL A 136 5.30 15.59 -3.12
CA VAL A 136 4.63 15.90 -4.39
C VAL A 136 5.08 17.25 -4.95
N GLY A 137 4.95 17.44 -6.27
CA GLY A 137 5.39 18.67 -6.94
C GLY A 137 4.29 19.69 -7.23
N ASN A 138 3.01 19.33 -7.14
CA ASN A 138 1.93 20.22 -7.56
C ASN A 138 0.60 19.96 -6.84
N ARG A 139 -0.37 20.84 -7.08
CA ARG A 139 -1.69 20.83 -6.43
C ARG A 139 -2.50 19.56 -6.70
N ALA A 140 -2.58 19.14 -7.97
CA ALA A 140 -3.36 17.98 -8.36
C ALA A 140 -2.78 16.71 -7.72
N HIS A 141 -1.45 16.58 -7.77
CA HIS A 141 -0.73 15.48 -7.15
C HIS A 141 -0.88 15.50 -5.61
N ALA A 142 -0.88 16.67 -4.98
CA ALA A 142 -1.14 16.78 -3.55
C ALA A 142 -2.53 16.30 -3.15
N LEU A 143 -3.57 16.62 -3.94
CA LEU A 143 -4.93 16.14 -3.70
C LEU A 143 -5.03 14.63 -3.87
N ALA A 144 -4.49 14.08 -4.96
CA ALA A 144 -4.45 12.64 -5.19
C ALA A 144 -3.74 11.92 -4.03
N ARG A 145 -2.58 12.43 -3.61
CA ARG A 145 -1.80 11.87 -2.51
C ARG A 145 -2.54 11.95 -1.16
N CYS A 146 -3.27 13.04 -0.90
CA CYS A 146 -4.07 13.13 0.33
C CYS A 146 -5.23 12.12 0.35
N LEU A 147 -5.83 11.81 -0.80
CA LEU A 147 -6.87 10.79 -0.93
C LEU A 147 -6.30 9.38 -0.72
N GLU A 148 -5.17 9.07 -1.37
CA GLU A 148 -4.44 7.80 -1.19
C GLU A 148 -4.11 7.54 0.29
N LEU A 149 -3.73 8.60 1.00
CA LEU A 149 -3.32 8.53 2.41
C LEU A 149 -4.47 8.73 3.39
N ARG A 150 -5.71 8.92 2.91
CA ARG A 150 -6.89 9.16 3.75
C ARG A 150 -6.74 10.31 4.73
N LEU A 151 -5.98 11.34 4.34
CA LEU A 151 -5.80 12.57 5.13
C LEU A 151 -7.00 13.51 5.01
N LEU A 152 -8.01 13.12 4.23
CA LEU A 152 -9.17 13.93 3.87
C LEU A 152 -10.48 13.38 4.46
N ASP A 153 -10.44 12.32 5.25
CA ASP A 153 -11.65 11.73 5.83
C ASP A 153 -12.06 12.49 7.11
N GLY A 154 -13.27 13.03 7.06
CA GLY A 154 -13.99 13.75 8.11
C GLY A 154 -15.46 13.84 7.72
#